data_AF-A0A382MGB3-F1
#
_entry.id   AF-A0A382MGB3-F1
#
_cell.length_a   1.000
_cell.length_b   1.000
_cell.length_c   1.000
_cell.angle_alpha   90.00
_cell.angle_beta   90.00
_cell.angle_gamma   90.00
#
_symmetry.space_group_name_H-M   'P 1'
#
loop_
_entity.id
_entity.type
_entity.pdbx_description
1 polymer ?
#
loop_
_entity_poly.entity_id
_entity_poly.type
_entity_poly.pdbx_seq_one_letter_code
_entity_poly.pdbx_strand_id
1 'polypeptide(L)' 'MLVQLTINDLAIINKLCLDFDCGMTVLTGETGAGKSILLDALGLILGDRADTN' A
#
# COMPACT_ATOMS: atom_id res chain seq x y z
N MET A 1 -13.81 -7.52 3.45
CA MET A 1 -13.48 -6.81 2.19
C MET A 1 -12.65 -5.61 2.56
N LEU A 2 -11.57 -5.32 1.83
CA LEU A 2 -10.76 -4.13 2.08
C LEU A 2 -11.60 -2.90 1.69
N VAL A 3 -11.78 -1.96 2.60
CA VAL A 3 -12.59 -0.75 2.40
C VAL A 3 -11.71 0.46 2.16
N GLN A 4 -10.59 0.55 2.90
CA GLN A 4 -9.69 1.69 2.86
C GLN A 4 -8.29 1.25 3.29
N LEU A 5 -7.26 1.84 2.68
CA LEU A 5 -5.86 1.75 3.09
C LEU A 5 -5.35 3.15 3.45
N THR A 6 -4.83 3.29 4.66
CA THR A 6 -4.17 4.52 5.10
C THR A 6 -2.72 4.22 5.40
N ILE A 7 -1.81 4.99 4.82
CA ILE A 7 -0.37 4.90 5.04
C ILE A 7 0.10 6.21 5.66
N ASN A 8 0.86 6.12 6.75
CA ASN A 8 1.56 7.25 7.36
C ASN A 8 3.02 6.82 7.57
N ASP A 9 3.95 7.66 7.11
CA ASP A 9 5.39 7.50 7.32
C ASP A 9 5.95 6.12 6.93
N LEU A 10 5.64 5.65 5.71
CA LEU A 10 6.15 4.39 5.15
C LEU A 10 6.96 4.63 3.87
N ALA A 11 8.23 4.23 3.88
CA ALA A 11 9.18 4.46 2.79
C ALA A 11 9.19 5.95 2.36
N ILE A 12 8.85 6.26 1.10
CA ILE A 12 8.78 7.64 0.59
C ILE A 12 7.38 8.29 0.78
N ILE A 13 6.42 7.55 1.34
CA ILE A 13 5.03 8.01 1.49
C ILE A 13 4.85 8.62 2.88
N ASN A 14 4.74 9.95 2.94
CA ASN A 14 4.43 10.65 4.19
C ASN A 14 2.98 10.39 4.63
N LYS A 15 2.03 10.56 3.72
CA LYS A 15 0.60 10.34 3.98
C LYS A 15 -0.13 9.95 2.71
N LEU A 16 -0.90 8.85 2.78
CA LEU A 16 -1.76 8.39 1.70
C LEU A 16 -3.05 7.81 2.28
N CYS A 17 -4.17 8.10 1.61
CA CYS A 17 -5.48 7.53 1.90
C CYS A 17 -6.08 7.04 0.58
N LEU A 18 -6.38 5.75 0.51
CA LEU A 18 -6.97 5.09 -0.66
C LEU A 18 -8.24 4.37 -0.24
N ASP A 19 -9.34 4.70 -0.90
CA ASP A 19 -10.61 3.98 -0.75
C ASP A 19 -10.69 2.85 -1.79
N PHE A 20 -11.28 1.72 -1.39
CA PHE A 20 -11.46 0.55 -2.24
C PHE A 20 -12.93 0.31 -2.53
N ASP A 21 -13.22 0.18 -3.82
CA ASP A 21 -14.54 -0.22 -4.29
C ASP A 21 -14.65 -1.75 -4.44
N CYS A 22 -15.90 -2.22 -4.52
CA CYS A 22 -16.17 -3.61 -4.86
C CYS A 22 -15.64 -3.98 -6.25
N GLY A 23 -15.10 -5.20 -6.37
CA GLY A 23 -14.65 -5.74 -7.66
C GLY A 23 -13.14 -5.75 -7.78
N MET A 24 -12.63 -5.44 -8.98
CA MET A 24 -11.21 -5.53 -9.30
C MET A 24 -10.55 -4.16 -9.20
N THR A 25 -9.55 -4.04 -8.32
CA THR A 25 -8.67 -2.87 -8.27
C THR A 25 -7.43 -3.13 -9.11
N VAL A 26 -7.06 -2.20 -9.98
CA VAL A 26 -5.85 -2.28 -10.81
C VAL A 26 -4.91 -1.14 -10.43
N LEU A 27 -3.69 -1.49 -10.03
CA LEU A 27 -2.66 -0.53 -9.67
C LEU A 27 -1.67 -0.34 -10.82
N THR A 28 -1.65 0.86 -11.41
CA THR A 28 -0.79 1.20 -12.57
C THR A 28 0.15 2.35 -12.24
N GLY A 29 1.13 2.58 -13.12
CA GLY A 29 2.16 3.62 -12.94
C GLY A 29 3.50 3.20 -13.54
N GLU A 30 4.46 4.13 -13.55
CA GLU A 30 5.82 3.87 -14.03
C GLU A 30 6.67 3.13 -12.97
N THR A 31 7.89 2.75 -13.34
CA THR A 31 8.87 2.24 -12.38
C THR A 31 9.24 3.35 -11.39
N GLY A 32 9.22 3.05 -10.10
CA GLY A 32 9.50 4.05 -9.05
C GLY A 32 8.29 4.90 -8.62
N ALA A 33 7.11 4.71 -9.23
CA ALA A 33 5.89 5.43 -8.85
C ALA A 33 5.29 5.03 -7.47
N GLY A 34 5.97 4.15 -6.71
CA GLY A 34 5.54 3.76 -5.36
C GLY A 34 4.53 2.59 -5.30
N LYS A 35 4.27 1.91 -6.42
CA LYS A 35 3.35 0.75 -6.44
C LYS A 35 3.74 -0.39 -5.50
N SER A 36 5.03 -0.71 -5.40
CA SER A 36 5.50 -1.79 -4.51
C SER A 36 5.28 -1.45 -3.04
N ILE A 37 5.42 -0.18 -2.65
CA ILE A 37 5.19 0.28 -1.27
C ILE A 37 3.75 0.02 -0.83
N LEU A 38 2.78 0.15 -1.75
CA LEU A 38 1.38 -0.19 -1.49
C LEU A 38 1.19 -1.69 -1.24
N LEU A 39 1.90 -2.54 -1.99
CA LEU A 39 1.88 -3.99 -1.78
C LEU A 39 2.56 -4.37 -0.47
N ASP A 40 3.69 -3.73 -0.14
CA ASP A 40 4.41 -3.94 1.11
C ASP A 40 3.52 -3.56 2.30
N ALA A 41 2.84 -2.40 2.25
CA ALA A 41 1.89 -1.98 3.28
C ALA A 41 0.76 -3.00 3.50
N LEU A 42 0.22 -3.57 2.42
CA LEU A 42 -0.79 -4.62 2.50
C LEU A 42 -0.21 -5.90 3.11
N GLY A 43 1.00 -6.30 2.71
CA GLY A 43 1.71 -7.44 3.29
C GLY A 43 1.91 -7.31 4.79
N LEU A 44 2.36 -6.14 5.26
CA LEU A 44 2.55 -5.85 6.68
C LEU A 44 1.24 -6.00 7.49
N ILE A 45 0.12 -5.51 6.97
CA ILE A 45 -1.20 -5.63 7.63
C ILE A 45 -1.69 -7.09 7.63
N LEU A 46 -1.29 -7.87 6.63
CA LEU A 46 -1.59 -9.30 6.52
C LEU A 46 -0.64 -10.19 7.36
N GLY A 47 0.40 -9.61 7.98
CA GLY A 47 1.30 -10.30 8.90
C GLY A 47 2.68 -10.62 8.36
N ASP A 48 3.08 -10.05 7.21
CA ASP A 48 4.46 -10.13 6.76
C ASP A 48 5.41 -9.47 7.77
N ARG A 49 6.66 -9.93 7.76
CA ARG A 49 7.68 -9.38 8.66
C ARG A 49 7.97 -7.94 8.24
N ALA A 50 7.89 -7.02 9.19
CA ALA A 50 8.41 -5.68 9.02
C ALA A 50 9.93 -5.75 8.89
N ASP A 51 10.44 -5.46 7.70
CA ASP A 51 11.88 -5.27 7.51
C ASP A 51 12.31 -4.07 8.35
N THR A 52 13.34 -4.27 9.16
CA THR A 52 13.85 -3.28 10.13
C THR A 52 15.21 -2.71 9.71
N ASN A 53 15.65 -2.99 8.47
CA ASN A 53 16.96 -2.60 7.96
C ASN A 53 16.95 -1.23 7.28
#